data_AF-A0A7Y9L652-F1
#
_entry.id   AF-A0A7Y9L652-F1
#
_cell.length_a   1.000
_cell.length_b   1.000
_cell.length_c   1.000
_cell.angle_alpha   90.00
_cell.angle_beta   90.00
_cell.angle_gamma   90.00
#
_symmetry.space_group_name_H-M   'P 1'
#
loop_
_entity.id
_entity.type
_entity.pdbx_description
1 polymer ?
#
loop_
_entity_poly.entity_id
_entity_poly.type
_entity_poly.pdbx_seq_one_letter_code
_entity_poly.pdbx_strand_id
1 'polypeptide(L)'
;MEFDTKKGKASKEAYENIKKTLDDYSPDTGNFSKISLNLALDIIEKIKRTIDIDDDSNFDWKAFSGLLTYYCKENNIDEVLLVVETNRDLGKASSEDKSGPSLLGVTLREIFRKQPRSAPTLIVLGQKGSKGKGWSGDTPFWWPMLSTPTNAKPCVFANLNSK
;
A
#
# COMPACT_ATOMS: atom_id res chain seq x y z
N MET A 1 -18.86 -0.76 3.66
CA MET A 1 -17.75 -0.12 2.91
C MET A 1 -16.47 -0.64 3.59
N GLU A 2 -15.29 -0.64 2.97
CA GLU A 2 -14.13 -1.34 3.59
C GLU A 2 -13.05 -0.38 4.10
N PHE A 3 -13.07 0.90 3.68
CA PHE A 3 -12.24 1.98 4.26
C PHE A 3 -12.72 3.38 3.86
N ASP A 4 -12.26 4.39 4.60
CA ASP A 4 -12.40 5.81 4.33
C ASP A 4 -11.15 6.60 4.78
N THR A 5 -11.12 7.91 4.51
CA THR A 5 -9.99 8.78 4.86
C THR A 5 -10.32 9.71 6.02
N LYS A 6 -9.36 9.86 6.95
CA LYS A 6 -9.49 10.78 8.08
C LYS A 6 -9.44 12.23 7.63
N LYS A 7 -10.28 13.05 8.25
CA LYS A 7 -10.33 14.51 8.02
C LYS A 7 -9.32 15.26 8.90
N GLY A 8 -8.88 16.42 8.41
CA GLY A 8 -8.23 17.44 9.24
C GLY A 8 -6.73 17.61 9.02
N LYS A 9 -6.14 18.56 9.76
CA LYS A 9 -4.75 19.01 9.62
C LYS A 9 -3.74 17.86 9.81
N ALA A 10 -3.99 16.97 10.77
CA ALA A 10 -3.12 15.83 11.07
C ALA A 10 -3.00 14.85 9.88
N SER A 11 -4.10 14.57 9.16
CA SER A 11 -4.05 13.73 7.95
C SER A 11 -3.21 14.38 6.84
N LYS A 12 -3.35 15.69 6.66
CA LYS A 12 -2.58 16.44 5.67
C LYS A 12 -1.08 16.46 6.01
N GLU A 13 -0.73 16.70 7.27
CA GLU A 13 0.67 16.65 7.72
C GLU A 13 1.27 15.25 7.57
N ALA A 14 0.51 14.20 7.91
CA ALA A 14 0.93 12.83 7.71
C ALA A 14 1.13 12.51 6.21
N TYR A 15 0.24 12.97 5.33
CA TYR A 15 0.40 12.83 3.88
C TYR A 15 1.71 13.45 3.38
N GLU A 16 1.99 14.71 3.76
CA GLU A 16 3.21 15.41 3.34
C GLU A 16 4.48 14.77 3.89
N ASN A 17 4.44 14.30 5.14
CA ASN A 17 5.57 13.58 5.74
C ASN A 17 5.86 12.26 5.01
N ILE A 18 4.81 11.49 4.66
CA ILE A 18 4.97 10.27 3.86
C ILE A 18 5.48 10.63 2.47
N LYS A 19 4.91 11.65 1.81
CA LYS A 19 5.33 12.12 0.49
C LYS A 19 6.83 12.43 0.48
N LYS A 20 7.32 13.20 1.44
CA LYS A 20 8.74 13.54 1.56
C LYS A 20 9.63 12.29 1.67
N THR A 21 9.20 11.28 2.44
CA THR A 21 9.92 10.00 2.50
C THR A 21 9.91 9.27 1.16
N LEU A 22 8.81 9.31 0.42
CA LEU A 22 8.66 8.59 -0.86
C LEU A 22 9.35 9.30 -2.04
N ASP A 23 9.51 10.63 -1.99
CA ASP A 23 10.18 11.41 -3.03
C ASP A 23 11.64 10.94 -3.26
N ASP A 24 12.28 10.40 -2.23
CA ASP A 24 13.64 9.84 -2.30
C ASP A 24 13.73 8.55 -3.13
N TYR A 25 12.60 7.93 -3.48
CA TYR A 25 12.52 6.61 -4.12
C TYR A 25 11.98 6.63 -5.56
N SER A 26 12.15 7.76 -6.25
CA SER A 26 11.81 7.93 -7.67
C SER A 26 10.36 7.53 -8.01
N PRO A 27 9.37 8.23 -7.44
CA PRO A 27 7.96 7.95 -7.71
C PRO A 27 7.62 8.05 -9.20
N ASP A 28 6.59 7.33 -9.63
CA ASP A 28 6.03 7.37 -11.00
C ASP A 28 6.97 6.89 -12.12
N THR A 29 8.09 6.26 -11.78
CA THR A 29 9.04 5.72 -12.77
C THR A 29 8.66 4.32 -13.26
N GLY A 30 7.77 3.62 -12.56
CA GLY A 30 7.46 2.21 -12.85
C GLY A 30 8.62 1.25 -12.53
N ASN A 31 9.61 1.69 -11.76
CA ASN A 31 10.73 0.86 -11.34
C ASN A 31 10.60 0.47 -9.86
N PHE A 32 11.22 -0.65 -9.50
CA PHE A 32 11.36 -1.04 -8.10
C PHE A 32 12.52 -0.29 -7.46
N SER A 33 12.24 0.38 -6.36
CA SER A 33 13.25 0.84 -5.40
C SER A 33 13.42 -0.21 -4.31
N LYS A 34 14.60 -0.27 -3.66
CA LYS A 34 14.83 -1.15 -2.52
C LYS A 34 14.79 -0.35 -1.23
N ILE A 35 14.04 -0.83 -0.24
CA ILE A 35 13.98 -0.27 1.11
C ILE A 35 14.16 -1.37 2.14
N SER A 36 14.58 -1.01 3.36
CA SER A 36 14.62 -1.97 4.47
C SER A 36 13.20 -2.36 4.88
N LEU A 37 13.04 -3.57 5.44
CA LEU A 37 11.78 -4.01 6.02
C LEU A 37 11.28 -3.02 7.09
N ASN A 38 12.19 -2.52 7.95
CA ASN A 38 11.84 -1.54 8.97
C ASN A 38 11.26 -0.25 8.39
N LEU A 39 11.83 0.28 7.29
CA LEU A 39 11.28 1.46 6.63
C LEU A 39 9.91 1.16 6.01
N ALA A 40 9.73 -0.02 5.39
CA ALA A 40 8.44 -0.43 4.85
C ALA A 40 7.34 -0.47 5.94
N LEU A 41 7.66 -1.02 7.11
CA LEU A 41 6.75 -1.10 8.25
C LEU A 41 6.41 0.28 8.83
N ASP A 42 7.39 1.19 8.91
CA ASP A 42 7.18 2.58 9.34
C ASP A 42 6.27 3.35 8.37
N ILE A 43 6.44 3.17 7.05
CA ILE A 43 5.55 3.74 6.04
C ILE A 43 4.11 3.24 6.25
N ILE A 44 3.91 1.94 6.46
CA ILE A 44 2.58 1.35 6.68
C ILE A 44 1.93 1.90 7.95
N GLU A 45 2.68 2.03 9.04
CA GLU A 45 2.18 2.56 10.31
C GLU A 45 1.78 4.04 10.18
N LYS A 46 2.54 4.84 9.42
CA LYS A 46 2.18 6.23 9.10
C LYS A 46 0.91 6.31 8.27
N ILE A 47 0.75 5.43 7.27
CA ILE A 47 -0.44 5.35 6.42
C ILE A 47 -1.67 4.92 7.23
N LYS A 48 -1.55 3.88 8.06
CA LYS A 48 -2.63 3.39 8.93
C LYS A 48 -3.24 4.51 9.78
N ARG A 49 -2.44 5.49 10.20
CA ARG A 49 -2.91 6.62 11.01
C ARG A 49 -3.80 7.59 10.25
N THR A 50 -3.81 7.58 8.91
CA THR A 50 -4.58 8.50 8.06
C THR A 50 -5.84 7.86 7.44
N ILE A 51 -6.00 6.54 7.59
CA ILE A 51 -7.11 5.76 7.04
C ILE A 51 -8.00 5.28 8.19
N ASP A 52 -9.30 5.38 7.98
CA ASP A 52 -10.30 4.69 8.79
C ASP A 52 -10.70 3.42 8.05
N ILE A 53 -10.68 2.28 8.72
CA ILE A 53 -11.15 1.01 8.17
C ILE A 53 -12.46 0.68 8.86
N ASP A 54 -13.49 0.37 8.09
CA ASP A 54 -14.79 -0.03 8.63
C ASP A 54 -14.63 -1.34 9.42
N ASP A 55 -15.38 -1.49 10.52
CA ASP A 55 -15.30 -2.68 11.38
C ASP A 55 -15.63 -3.99 10.64
N ASP A 56 -16.43 -3.91 9.57
CA ASP A 56 -16.80 -5.04 8.71
C ASP A 56 -15.79 -5.30 7.56
N SER A 57 -14.67 -4.57 7.55
CA SER A 57 -13.66 -4.71 6.51
C SER A 57 -12.87 -6.01 6.64
N ASN A 58 -12.59 -6.64 5.49
CA ASN A 58 -11.72 -7.80 5.42
C ASN A 58 -10.22 -7.44 5.46
N PHE A 59 -9.89 -6.14 5.50
CA PHE A 59 -8.51 -5.69 5.57
C PHE A 59 -8.02 -5.62 7.01
N ASP A 60 -6.88 -6.27 7.28
CA ASP A 60 -6.24 -6.29 8.59
C ASP A 60 -4.79 -5.77 8.47
N TRP A 61 -4.50 -4.64 9.12
CA TRP A 61 -3.16 -4.03 9.13
C TRP A 61 -2.08 -4.96 9.71
N LYS A 62 -2.41 -5.73 10.73
CA LYS A 62 -1.48 -6.69 11.36
C LYS A 62 -1.20 -7.85 10.41
N ALA A 63 -2.22 -8.33 9.69
CA ALA A 63 -2.05 -9.31 8.61
C ALA A 63 -1.18 -8.77 7.47
N PHE A 64 -1.47 -7.55 7.00
CA PHE A 64 -0.73 -6.89 5.93
C PHE A 64 0.77 -6.75 6.26
N SER A 65 1.10 -6.16 7.40
CA SER A 65 2.49 -6.00 7.85
C SER A 65 3.14 -7.35 8.16
N GLY A 66 2.39 -8.29 8.73
CA GLY A 66 2.85 -9.64 9.03
C GLY A 66 3.27 -10.42 7.78
N LEU A 67 2.57 -10.24 6.66
CA LEU A 67 2.91 -10.87 5.38
C LEU A 67 4.25 -10.36 4.83
N LEU A 68 4.55 -9.05 4.92
CA LEU A 68 5.87 -8.54 4.52
C LEU A 68 6.98 -9.19 5.35
N THR A 69 6.84 -9.18 6.68
CA THR A 69 7.79 -9.79 7.59
C THR A 69 7.96 -11.28 7.32
N TYR A 70 6.86 -11.99 7.06
CA TYR A 70 6.89 -13.41 6.72
C TYR A 70 7.70 -13.67 5.45
N TYR A 71 7.43 -12.95 4.36
CA TYR A 71 8.15 -13.16 3.10
C TYR A 71 9.63 -12.77 3.19
N CYS A 72 9.97 -11.71 3.92
CA CYS A 72 11.36 -11.36 4.17
C CYS A 72 12.08 -12.48 4.94
N LYS A 73 11.45 -12.99 6.00
CA LYS A 73 11.99 -14.11 6.79
C LYS A 73 12.16 -15.39 5.97
N GLU A 74 11.14 -15.79 5.21
CA GLU A 74 11.15 -17.02 4.40
C GLU A 74 12.24 -17.00 3.32
N ASN A 75 12.55 -15.82 2.77
CA ASN A 75 13.60 -15.64 1.78
C ASN A 75 14.96 -15.28 2.40
N ASN A 76 15.07 -15.20 3.74
CA ASN A 76 16.27 -14.78 4.47
C ASN A 76 16.84 -13.43 3.99
N ILE A 77 15.96 -12.44 3.84
CA ILE A 77 16.28 -11.07 3.41
C ILE A 77 15.71 -10.06 4.42
N ASP A 78 16.25 -8.84 4.42
CA ASP A 78 15.75 -7.69 5.20
C ASP A 78 15.33 -6.52 4.29
N GLU A 79 15.07 -6.82 3.01
CA GLU A 79 14.68 -5.84 2.01
C GLU A 79 13.27 -6.09 1.46
N VAL A 80 12.60 -4.98 1.12
CA VAL A 80 11.29 -4.92 0.47
C VAL A 80 11.45 -4.08 -0.78
N LEU A 81 10.83 -4.52 -1.88
CA LEU A 81 10.73 -3.69 -3.08
C LEU A 81 9.64 -2.63 -2.87
N LEU A 82 9.90 -1.40 -3.28
CA LEU A 82 8.97 -0.29 -3.21
C LEU A 82 8.60 0.15 -4.62
N VAL A 83 7.31 0.33 -4.86
CA VAL A 83 6.78 1.05 -6.03
C VAL A 83 5.86 2.15 -5.54
N VAL A 84 6.05 3.36 -6.05
CA VAL A 84 5.21 4.51 -5.69
C VAL A 84 4.55 5.04 -6.96
N GLU A 85 3.23 5.16 -6.93
CA GLU A 85 2.47 5.92 -7.91
C GLU A 85 1.75 7.07 -7.22
N THR A 86 1.80 8.26 -7.79
CA THR A 86 1.20 9.48 -7.25
C THR A 86 0.13 10.03 -8.17
N ASN A 87 -0.52 11.13 -7.76
CA ASN A 87 -1.45 11.90 -8.58
C ASN A 87 -2.64 11.10 -9.14
N ARG A 88 -2.99 9.96 -8.53
CA ARG A 88 -4.12 9.15 -8.94
C ARG A 88 -5.43 9.85 -8.56
N ASP A 89 -6.45 9.71 -9.41
CA ASP A 89 -7.75 10.36 -9.23
C ASP A 89 -8.89 9.34 -9.32
N LEU A 90 -8.75 8.26 -8.53
CA LEU A 90 -9.80 7.25 -8.41
C LEU A 90 -10.88 7.70 -7.42
N GLY A 91 -12.13 7.51 -7.84
CA GLY A 91 -13.27 7.67 -6.94
C GLY A 91 -13.47 6.45 -6.05
N LYS A 92 -14.18 6.67 -4.94
CA LYS A 92 -14.41 5.65 -3.91
C LYS A 92 -15.06 4.38 -4.46
N ALA A 93 -16.04 4.52 -5.34
CA ALA A 93 -16.67 3.38 -6.02
C ALA A 93 -15.70 2.63 -6.94
N SER A 94 -14.78 3.33 -7.61
CA SER A 94 -13.78 2.70 -8.49
C SER A 94 -12.66 2.00 -7.72
N SER A 95 -12.39 2.40 -6.47
CA SER A 95 -11.47 1.69 -5.58
C SER A 95 -12.10 0.46 -4.90
N GLU A 96 -13.43 0.36 -4.86
CA GLU A 96 -14.12 -0.83 -4.36
C GLU A 96 -14.09 -2.00 -5.35
N ASP A 97 -13.87 -1.73 -6.65
CA ASP A 97 -13.64 -2.76 -7.65
C ASP A 97 -12.31 -3.47 -7.36
N LYS A 98 -12.39 -4.58 -6.62
CA LYS A 98 -11.27 -5.45 -6.21
C LYS A 98 -10.60 -6.17 -7.37
N SER A 99 -11.02 -5.95 -8.62
CA SER A 99 -10.28 -6.46 -9.76
C SER A 99 -8.88 -5.83 -9.75
N GLY A 100 -7.83 -6.65 -9.58
CA GLY A 100 -6.43 -6.20 -9.65
C GLY A 100 -6.09 -5.30 -10.85
N PRO A 101 -6.76 -5.40 -12.03
CA PRO A 101 -6.62 -4.45 -13.12
C PRO A 101 -7.06 -3.00 -12.83
N SER A 102 -8.11 -2.78 -12.02
CA SER A 102 -8.63 -1.44 -11.72
C SER A 102 -7.70 -0.68 -10.74
N LEU A 103 -7.18 -1.40 -9.75
CA LEU A 103 -6.44 -0.84 -8.62
C LEU A 103 -4.97 -0.59 -8.93
N LEU A 104 -4.32 -1.43 -9.74
CA LEU A 104 -2.91 -1.24 -10.14
C LEU A 104 -2.74 -0.45 -11.44
N GLY A 105 -3.80 -0.38 -12.26
CA GLY A 105 -3.68 0.16 -13.61
C GLY A 105 -2.85 -0.73 -14.55
N VAL A 106 -2.75 -0.32 -15.81
CA VAL A 106 -2.07 -1.11 -16.86
C VAL A 106 -0.56 -1.13 -16.67
N THR A 107 0.04 0.01 -16.33
CA THR A 107 1.49 0.18 -16.23
C THR A 107 2.11 -0.70 -15.14
N LEU A 108 1.63 -0.61 -13.88
CA LEU A 108 2.12 -1.49 -12.81
C LEU A 108 1.91 -2.96 -13.16
N ARG A 109 0.75 -3.31 -13.69
CA ARG A 109 0.47 -4.70 -14.06
C ARG A 109 1.53 -5.26 -15.01
N GLU A 110 1.99 -4.49 -15.98
CA GLU A 110 3.06 -4.95 -16.88
C GLU A 110 4.39 -5.16 -16.16
N ILE A 111 4.77 -4.24 -15.27
CA ILE A 111 6.01 -4.34 -14.48
C ILE A 111 5.98 -5.60 -13.61
N PHE A 112 4.89 -5.82 -12.88
CA PHE A 112 4.70 -6.97 -12.00
C PHE A 112 4.61 -8.31 -12.75
N ARG A 113 4.22 -8.32 -14.03
CA ARG A 113 4.20 -9.53 -14.87
C ARG A 113 5.54 -9.84 -15.51
N LYS A 114 6.30 -8.82 -15.90
CA LYS A 114 7.55 -9.00 -16.68
C LYS A 114 8.77 -9.22 -15.81
N GLN A 115 8.77 -8.73 -14.58
CA GLN A 115 9.94 -8.75 -13.70
C GLN A 115 9.77 -9.74 -12.55
N PRO A 116 10.52 -10.87 -12.54
CA PRO A 116 10.57 -11.78 -11.40
C PRO A 116 11.12 -11.07 -10.17
N ARG A 117 10.54 -11.37 -9.00
CA ARG A 117 10.91 -10.75 -7.72
C ARG A 117 11.10 -11.82 -6.65
N SER A 118 12.25 -11.79 -5.98
CA SER A 118 12.55 -12.64 -4.81
C SER A 118 12.11 -11.99 -3.49
N ALA A 119 11.98 -10.66 -3.45
CA ALA A 119 11.52 -9.91 -2.30
C ALA A 119 10.03 -9.56 -2.42
N PRO A 120 9.29 -9.44 -1.29
CA PRO A 120 7.94 -8.90 -1.32
C PRO A 120 7.96 -7.45 -1.78
N THR A 121 6.83 -6.97 -2.29
CA THR A 121 6.72 -5.59 -2.76
C THR A 121 5.63 -4.84 -2.04
N LEU A 122 6.00 -3.70 -1.47
CA LEU A 122 5.10 -2.65 -1.01
C LEU A 122 4.83 -1.70 -2.17
N ILE A 123 3.56 -1.58 -2.54
CA ILE A 123 3.07 -0.64 -3.55
C ILE A 123 2.36 0.47 -2.80
N VAL A 124 2.74 1.72 -3.01
CA VAL A 124 2.15 2.87 -2.33
C VAL A 124 1.49 3.79 -3.36
N LEU A 125 0.18 3.96 -3.23
CA LEU A 125 -0.67 4.61 -4.23
C LEU A 125 -1.20 5.93 -3.66
N GLY A 126 -0.75 7.05 -4.21
CA GLY A 126 -1.15 8.41 -3.84
C GLY A 126 -2.40 8.84 -4.60
N GLN A 127 -3.50 9.01 -3.89
CA GLN A 127 -4.78 9.47 -4.40
C GLN A 127 -4.97 10.96 -4.07
N LYS A 128 -5.54 11.72 -5.01
CA LYS A 128 -5.86 13.14 -4.79
C LYS A 128 -6.90 13.36 -3.69
N GLY A 129 -7.83 12.41 -3.50
CA GLY A 129 -8.84 12.43 -2.43
C GLY A 129 -9.73 13.67 -2.47
N SER A 130 -10.92 13.57 -3.07
CA SER A 130 -11.90 14.67 -3.07
C SER A 130 -13.29 14.21 -2.66
N LYS A 131 -14.05 15.11 -2.02
CA LYS A 131 -15.45 14.86 -1.66
C LYS A 131 -16.33 14.57 -2.88
N GLY A 132 -16.07 15.25 -4.00
CA GLY A 132 -16.77 15.02 -5.27
C GLY A 132 -16.58 13.61 -5.85
N LYS A 133 -15.62 12.85 -5.31
CA LYS A 133 -15.30 11.47 -5.68
C LYS A 133 -15.72 10.45 -4.61
N GLY A 134 -16.47 10.89 -3.59
CA GLY A 134 -17.06 10.05 -2.54
C GLY A 134 -16.17 9.84 -1.30
N TRP A 135 -14.95 10.41 -1.27
CA TRP A 135 -14.05 10.32 -0.12
C TRP A 135 -14.51 11.23 1.03
N SER A 136 -14.41 10.75 2.28
CA SER A 136 -14.75 11.58 3.44
C SER A 136 -13.77 12.74 3.63
N GLY A 137 -12.48 12.49 3.44
CA GLY A 137 -11.44 13.50 3.41
C GLY A 137 -11.45 14.32 2.12
N ASP A 138 -11.19 15.63 2.24
CA ASP A 138 -10.94 16.54 1.10
C ASP A 138 -9.44 16.77 0.91
N THR A 139 -8.65 15.73 1.16
CA THR A 139 -7.19 15.78 1.14
C THR A 139 -6.63 14.53 0.47
N PRO A 140 -5.47 14.66 -0.19
CA PRO A 140 -4.73 13.52 -0.69
C PRO A 140 -4.42 12.49 0.40
N PHE A 141 -4.33 11.23 -0.01
CA PHE A 141 -4.00 10.12 0.89
C PHE A 141 -3.18 9.05 0.18
N TRP A 142 -2.53 8.19 0.96
CA TRP A 142 -1.73 7.08 0.48
C TRP A 142 -2.43 5.77 0.80
N TRP A 143 -2.56 4.88 -0.18
CA TRP A 143 -3.10 3.54 0.00
C TRP A 143 -1.99 2.49 -0.21
N PRO A 144 -1.76 1.56 0.74
CA PRO A 144 -0.76 0.53 0.59
C PRO A 144 -1.36 -0.74 -0.03
N MET A 145 -0.61 -1.35 -0.94
CA MET A 145 -0.88 -2.67 -1.49
C MET A 145 0.35 -3.55 -1.37
N LEU A 146 0.14 -4.86 -1.29
CA LEU A 146 1.21 -5.85 -1.19
C LEU A 146 1.17 -6.76 -2.42
N SER A 147 2.36 -7.05 -2.95
CA SER A 147 2.53 -8.14 -3.90
C SER A 147 3.56 -9.13 -3.37
N THR A 148 3.21 -10.41 -3.40
CA THR A 148 4.08 -11.50 -2.96
C THR A 148 5.30 -11.63 -3.88
N PRO A 149 6.39 -12.24 -3.40
CA PRO A 149 7.46 -12.73 -4.27
C PRO A 149 6.91 -13.63 -5.38
N THR A 150 7.57 -13.64 -6.54
CA THR A 150 7.16 -14.45 -7.71
C THR A 150 7.32 -15.95 -7.45
N ASN A 151 8.31 -16.31 -6.64
CA ASN A 151 8.62 -17.69 -6.23
C ASN A 151 7.96 -18.09 -4.91
N ALA A 152 7.01 -17.30 -4.38
CA ALA A 152 6.33 -17.61 -3.14
C ALA A 152 5.58 -18.95 -3.26
N LYS A 153 5.87 -19.89 -2.35
CA LYS A 153 5.14 -21.16 -2.28
C LYS A 153 3.72 -20.91 -1.74
N PRO A 154 2.69 -21.62 -2.24
CA PRO A 154 1.36 -21.56 -1.64
C PRO A 154 1.44 -21.90 -0.15
N CYS A 155 0.96 -20.99 0.70
CA CYS A 155 1.04 -21.11 2.15
C CYS A 155 -0.20 -20.48 2.78
N VAL A 156 -0.75 -21.11 3.82
CA VAL A 156 -1.80 -20.51 4.65
C VAL A 156 -1.11 -19.66 5.72
N PHE A 157 -1.26 -18.35 5.60
CA PHE A 157 -0.81 -17.41 6.62
C PHE A 157 -1.95 -17.15 7.61
N ALA A 158 -1.73 -17.44 8.88
CA ALA A 158 -2.66 -17.16 9.96
C ALA A 158 -1.98 -16.29 11.02
N ASN A 159 -2.58 -15.15 11.32
CA ASN A 159 -2.18 -14.32 12.44
C ASN A 159 -3.10 -14.57 13.64
N LEU A 160 -2.52 -14.69 14.83
CA LEU A 160 -3.28 -14.70 16.07
C LEU A 160 -3.91 -13.32 16.28
N ASN A 161 -5.21 -13.22 16.01
CA ASN A 161 -6.04 -12.06 16.34
C ASN A 161 -6.53 -12.22 17.79
N SER A 162 -5.76 -11.68 18.73
CA SER A 162 -6.25 -11.40 20.08
C SER A 162 -7.15 -10.16 19.98
N LYS A 163 -8.46 -10.37 20.20
CA LYS A 163 -9.47 -9.31 20.36
C LYS A 163 -9.10 -8.37 21.51
#